data_AF-A0A812NWS8-F1
#
_entry.id   AF-A0A812NWS8-F1
#
_cell.length_a   1.000
_cell.length_b   1.000
_cell.length_c   1.000
_cell.angle_alpha   90.00
_cell.angle_beta   90.00
_cell.angle_gamma   90.00
#
_symmetry.space_group_name_H-M   'P 1'
#
loop_
_entity.id
_entity.type
_entity.pdbx_description
1 polymer ?
#
loop_
_entity_poly.entity_id
_entity_poly.type
_entity_poly.pdbx_seq_one_letter_code
_entity_poly.pdbx_strand_id
1 'polypeptide(L)'
;MVGKKGGKGAEPSSGSAKEQFWNGLSAEDAKLAKAWDCGDLEHLQRIKAKKEADEKKEKDRQYYTMKQNERKQQWEKEEAKKQRDKAREESKWLADLEKIKQRALREKVVEAWYDGSQGKSYAEIGPGTWKEVQGEFFCTLCEKCPNGAALESHLNSEAHKKKLAWAMGAAYAPVATPASAATPMPQALLPLPAPVMPE
;
A
#
# COMPACT_ATOMS: atom_id res chain seq x y z
N MET A 1 -25.39 85.87 63.98
CA MET A 1 -24.33 85.84 62.95
C MET A 1 -23.88 84.37 62.87
N VAL A 2 -24.41 83.54 61.98
CA VAL A 2 -24.06 83.41 60.54
C VAL A 2 -22.53 83.29 60.39
N GLY A 3 -21.91 82.21 59.92
CA GLY A 3 -22.31 80.89 59.41
C GLY A 3 -21.05 79.99 59.48
N LYS A 4 -20.73 78.98 58.66
CA LYS A 4 -21.34 78.33 57.48
C LYS A 4 -20.42 77.13 57.15
N LYS A 5 -21.06 75.98 56.88
CA LYS A 5 -20.71 74.89 55.95
C LYS A 5 -19.39 74.10 56.09
N GLY A 6 -19.58 72.78 56.06
CA GLY A 6 -18.56 71.79 55.82
C GLY A 6 -18.07 71.74 54.36
N GLY A 7 -17.06 70.91 54.17
CA GLY A 7 -16.47 70.59 52.89
C GLY A 7 -15.58 69.37 53.07
N LYS A 8 -16.19 68.18 52.99
CA LYS A 8 -15.49 66.89 52.94
C LYS A 8 -14.90 66.79 51.53
N GLY A 9 -13.69 67.33 51.37
CA GLY A 9 -12.94 67.30 50.12
C GLY A 9 -12.41 65.90 49.87
N ALA A 10 -12.72 65.38 48.68
CA ALA A 10 -12.31 64.08 48.17
C ALA A 10 -10.77 63.93 48.18
N GLU A 11 -10.32 62.75 48.59
CA GLU A 11 -8.95 62.28 48.44
C GLU A 11 -8.54 62.37 46.96
N PRO A 12 -7.39 62.99 46.60
CA PRO A 12 -6.79 62.74 45.30
C PRO A 12 -6.23 61.32 45.32
N SER A 13 -6.88 60.42 44.58
CA SER A 13 -6.40 59.05 44.32
C SER A 13 -4.96 59.12 43.76
N SER A 14 -3.98 58.94 44.65
CA SER A 14 -2.54 58.94 44.36
C SER A 14 -2.10 57.64 43.71
N GLY A 15 -2.70 57.30 42.57
CA GLY A 15 -2.18 56.27 41.69
C GLY A 15 -1.17 56.92 40.73
N SER A 16 -0.04 56.28 40.48
CA SER A 16 0.86 56.67 39.38
C SER A 16 0.06 56.73 38.07
N ALA A 17 0.39 57.61 37.12
CA ALA A 17 -0.28 57.70 35.82
C ALA A 17 -0.37 56.33 35.11
N LYS A 18 0.60 55.45 35.41
CA LYS A 18 0.66 54.06 34.97
C LYS A 18 -0.43 53.17 35.60
N GLU A 19 -0.72 53.35 36.88
CA GLU A 19 -1.79 52.60 37.57
C GLU A 19 -3.18 53.06 37.13
N GLN A 20 -3.34 54.37 36.88
CA GLN A 20 -4.57 54.91 36.31
C GLN A 20 -4.81 54.35 34.89
N PHE A 21 -3.76 54.22 34.07
CA PHE A 21 -3.81 53.56 32.77
C PHE A 21 -4.23 52.09 32.90
N TRP A 22 -3.63 51.32 33.81
CA TRP A 22 -3.99 49.92 34.03
C TRP A 22 -5.43 49.72 34.51
N ASN A 23 -5.95 50.64 35.33
CA ASN A 23 -7.31 50.57 35.86
C ASN A 23 -8.38 50.98 34.83
N GLY A 24 -7.99 51.66 33.74
CA GLY A 24 -8.87 52.02 32.61
C GLY A 24 -8.98 50.95 31.51
N LEU A 25 -8.25 49.84 31.63
CA LEU A 25 -8.25 48.73 30.65
C LEU A 25 -9.26 47.63 31.02
N SER A 26 -9.61 46.79 30.04
CA SER A 26 -10.37 45.56 30.30
C SER A 26 -9.59 44.64 31.26
N ALA A 27 -10.27 43.76 32.00
CA ALA A 27 -9.63 42.93 33.02
C ALA A 27 -8.50 42.04 32.46
N GLU A 28 -8.59 41.60 31.19
CA GLU A 28 -7.53 40.83 30.53
C GLU A 28 -6.36 41.71 30.08
N ASP A 29 -6.66 42.91 29.59
CA ASP A 29 -5.68 43.89 29.14
C ASP A 29 -4.90 44.49 30.29
N ALA A 30 -5.56 44.75 31.42
CA ALA A 30 -4.94 45.19 32.66
C ALA A 30 -3.99 44.13 33.22
N LYS A 31 -4.37 42.85 33.15
CA LYS A 31 -3.48 41.73 33.54
C LYS A 31 -2.26 41.64 32.62
N LEU A 32 -2.48 41.75 31.31
CA LEU A 32 -1.38 41.70 30.33
C LEU A 32 -0.46 42.93 30.45
N ALA A 33 -1.02 44.13 30.61
CA ALA A 33 -0.27 45.36 30.82
C ALA A 33 0.55 45.34 32.13
N LYS A 34 -0.01 44.79 33.21
CA LYS A 34 0.72 44.58 34.47
C LYS A 34 1.81 43.52 34.35
N ALA A 35 1.54 42.41 33.67
CA ALA A 35 2.50 41.32 33.50
C ALA A 35 3.71 41.70 32.64
N TRP A 36 3.53 42.63 31.70
CA TRP A 36 4.58 43.11 30.80
C TRP A 36 5.02 44.54 31.10
N ASP A 37 4.58 45.10 32.23
CA ASP A 37 4.92 46.42 32.74
C ASP A 37 4.70 47.58 31.73
N CYS A 38 3.66 47.50 30.90
CA CYS A 38 3.37 48.49 29.85
C CYS A 38 2.86 49.81 30.45
N GLY A 39 3.42 50.94 30.01
CA GLY A 39 3.02 52.29 30.46
C GLY A 39 2.00 52.99 29.56
N ASP A 40 1.70 52.41 28.40
CA ASP A 40 0.92 53.03 27.34
C ASP A 40 0.19 51.99 26.47
N LEU A 41 -0.83 52.46 25.74
CA LEU A 41 -1.69 51.62 24.92
C LEU A 41 -0.97 51.04 23.69
N GLU A 42 0.00 51.78 23.13
CA GLU A 42 0.74 51.36 21.93
C GLU A 42 1.64 50.16 22.24
N HIS A 43 2.33 50.20 23.37
CA HIS A 43 3.15 49.10 23.87
C HIS A 43 2.30 47.85 24.16
N LEU A 44 1.14 48.01 24.77
CA LEU A 44 0.21 46.90 25.02
C LEU A 44 -0.29 46.27 23.71
N GLN A 45 -0.68 47.08 22.72
CA GLN A 45 -1.11 46.60 21.41
C GLN A 45 0.01 45.87 20.65
N ARG A 46 1.25 46.38 20.73
CA ARG A 46 2.42 45.73 20.12
C ARG A 46 2.71 44.35 20.72
N ILE A 47 2.54 44.19 22.03
CA ILE A 47 2.71 42.90 22.72
C ILE A 47 1.60 41.92 22.31
N LYS A 48 0.34 42.38 22.24
CA LYS A 48 -0.76 41.53 21.75
C LYS A 48 -0.54 41.08 20.32
N ALA A 49 -0.19 42.00 19.42
CA ALA A 49 0.09 41.70 18.02
C ALA A 49 1.26 40.71 17.89
N LYS A 50 2.31 40.85 18.71
CA LYS A 50 3.43 39.90 18.74
C LYS A 50 2.99 38.52 19.22
N LYS A 51 2.20 38.44 20.31
CA LYS A 51 1.69 37.16 20.83
C LYS A 51 0.77 36.46 19.83
N GLU A 52 -0.15 37.19 19.21
CA GLU A 52 -1.04 36.64 18.19
C GLU A 52 -0.25 36.17 16.95
N ALA A 53 0.78 36.92 16.54
CA ALA A 53 1.67 36.51 15.46
C ALA A 53 2.47 35.24 15.80
N ASP A 54 2.97 35.13 17.03
CA ASP A 54 3.71 33.95 17.49
C ASP A 54 2.79 32.73 17.67
N GLU A 55 1.56 32.93 18.17
CA GLU A 55 0.52 31.89 18.27
C GLU A 55 0.08 31.40 16.89
N LYS A 56 -0.11 32.32 15.93
CA LYS A 56 -0.43 31.96 14.54
C LYS A 56 0.71 31.16 13.91
N LYS A 57 1.96 31.60 14.07
CA LYS A 57 3.13 30.85 13.59
C LYS A 57 3.23 29.46 14.23
N GLU A 58 2.90 29.34 15.51
CA GLU A 58 2.90 28.05 16.20
C GLU A 58 1.77 27.13 15.69
N LYS A 59 0.56 27.65 15.51
CA LYS A 59 -0.55 26.91 14.88
C LYS A 59 -0.21 26.45 13.46
N ASP A 60 0.42 27.32 12.68
CA ASP A 60 0.87 26.99 11.32
C ASP A 60 1.94 25.89 11.33
N ARG A 61 2.91 25.95 12.26
CA ARG A 61 3.89 24.88 12.47
C ARG A 61 3.23 23.56 12.86
N GLN A 62 2.33 23.58 13.85
CA GLN A 62 1.61 22.40 14.31
C GLN A 62 0.77 21.78 13.19
N TYR A 63 0.07 22.61 12.42
CA TYR A 63 -0.69 22.17 11.24
C TYR A 63 0.22 21.53 10.19
N TYR A 64 1.37 22.13 9.90
CA TYR A 64 2.33 21.59 8.94
C TYR A 64 2.90 20.24 9.41
N THR A 65 3.31 20.13 10.67
CA THR A 65 3.79 18.88 11.26
C THR A 65 2.72 17.79 11.24
N MET A 66 1.47 18.12 11.60
CA MET A 66 0.35 17.19 11.54
C MET A 66 0.15 16.67 10.11
N LYS A 67 0.16 17.55 9.11
CA LYS A 67 -0.02 17.19 7.70
C LYS A 67 1.12 16.33 7.15
N GLN A 68 2.36 16.58 7.59
CA GLN A 68 3.50 15.73 7.24
C GLN A 68 3.38 14.33 7.87
N ASN A 69 2.99 14.26 9.14
CA ASN A 69 2.77 13.00 9.83
C ASN A 69 1.65 12.19 9.18
N GLU A 70 0.54 12.83 8.80
CA GLU A 70 -0.57 12.18 8.11
C GLU A 70 -0.14 11.59 6.77
N ARG A 71 0.60 12.37 5.95
CA ARG A 71 1.15 11.88 4.68
C ARG A 71 2.09 10.69 4.89
N LYS A 72 2.94 10.76 5.91
CA LYS A 72 3.87 9.67 6.24
C LYS A 72 3.11 8.40 6.64
N GLN A 73 2.08 8.53 7.49
CA GLN A 73 1.25 7.39 7.87
C GLN A 73 0.49 6.78 6.69
N GLN A 74 0.01 7.60 5.76
CA GLN A 74 -0.63 7.11 4.53
C GLN A 74 0.36 6.31 3.68
N TRP A 75 1.55 6.87 3.45
CA TRP A 75 2.60 6.19 2.69
C TRP A 75 3.03 4.86 3.34
N GLU A 76 3.25 4.83 4.66
CA GLU A 76 3.59 3.61 5.39
C GLU A 76 2.48 2.55 5.30
N LYS A 77 1.20 2.96 5.36
CA LYS A 77 0.06 2.05 5.18
C LYS A 77 0.01 1.47 3.77
N GLU A 78 0.24 2.29 2.74
CA GLU A 78 0.26 1.84 1.35
C GLU A 78 1.45 0.91 1.07
N GLU A 79 2.63 1.22 1.61
CA GLU A 79 3.81 0.38 1.47
C GLU A 79 3.62 -0.97 2.17
N ALA A 80 3.08 -0.97 3.40
CA ALA A 80 2.75 -2.18 4.12
C ALA A 80 1.71 -3.03 3.38
N LYS A 81 0.70 -2.40 2.76
CA LYS A 81 -0.28 -3.09 1.91
C LYS A 81 0.39 -3.71 0.68
N LYS A 82 1.22 -2.94 -0.03
CA LYS A 82 1.96 -3.41 -1.20
C LYS A 82 2.89 -4.58 -0.88
N GLN A 83 3.57 -4.54 0.26
CA GLN A 83 4.42 -5.64 0.74
C GLN A 83 3.60 -6.90 1.03
N ARG A 84 2.44 -6.76 1.69
CA ARG A 84 1.54 -7.90 1.96
C ARG A 84 0.99 -8.51 0.67
N ASP A 85 0.58 -7.69 -0.28
CA ASP A 85 0.07 -8.15 -1.57
C ASP A 85 1.18 -8.83 -2.38
N LYS A 86 2.39 -8.25 -2.40
CA LYS A 86 3.55 -8.87 -3.05
C LYS A 86 3.90 -10.23 -2.43
N ALA A 87 3.92 -10.33 -1.10
CA ALA A 87 4.20 -11.59 -0.41
C ALA A 87 3.12 -12.67 -0.70
N ARG A 88 1.85 -12.27 -0.80
CA ARG A 88 0.76 -13.19 -1.20
C ARG A 88 0.94 -13.68 -2.63
N GLU A 89 1.26 -12.79 -3.56
CA GLU A 89 1.48 -13.17 -4.96
C GLU A 89 2.74 -14.04 -5.14
N GLU A 90 3.84 -13.72 -4.46
CA GLU A 90 5.03 -14.59 -4.43
C GLU A 90 4.71 -15.96 -3.82
N SER A 91 3.94 -16.01 -2.73
CA SER A 91 3.53 -17.29 -2.13
C SER A 91 2.66 -18.12 -3.05
N LYS A 92 1.69 -17.52 -3.75
CA LYS A 92 0.88 -18.21 -4.77
C LYS A 92 1.75 -18.70 -5.92
N TRP A 93 2.64 -17.86 -6.42
CA TRP A 93 3.53 -18.20 -7.53
C TRP A 93 4.46 -19.37 -7.17
N LEU A 94 5.04 -19.37 -5.96
CA LEU A 94 5.84 -20.49 -5.47
C LEU A 94 5.00 -21.78 -5.33
N ALA A 95 3.78 -21.68 -4.80
CA ALA A 95 2.89 -22.83 -4.69
C ALA A 95 2.49 -23.39 -6.05
N ASP A 96 2.25 -22.54 -7.05
CA ASP A 96 1.94 -22.98 -8.41
C ASP A 96 3.16 -23.57 -9.11
N LEU A 97 4.36 -22.99 -8.94
CA LEU A 97 5.60 -23.60 -9.39
C LEU A 97 5.81 -24.99 -8.79
N GLU A 98 5.57 -25.16 -7.49
CA GLU A 98 5.71 -26.45 -6.84
C GLU A 98 4.73 -27.50 -7.41
N LYS A 99 3.48 -27.12 -7.67
CA LYS A 99 2.52 -28.01 -8.35
C LYS A 99 3.01 -28.37 -9.76
N ILE A 100 3.55 -27.42 -10.50
CA ILE A 100 4.11 -27.65 -11.84
C ILE A 100 5.30 -28.61 -11.75
N LYS A 101 6.21 -28.43 -10.79
CA LYS A 101 7.35 -29.34 -10.55
C LYS A 101 6.87 -30.76 -10.24
N GLN A 102 5.92 -30.92 -9.34
CA GLN A 102 5.37 -32.23 -8.99
C GLN A 102 4.72 -32.92 -10.19
N ARG A 103 4.00 -32.17 -11.03
CA ARG A 103 3.46 -32.68 -12.30
C ARG A 103 4.59 -33.08 -13.25
N ALA A 104 5.62 -32.25 -13.38
CA ALA A 104 6.78 -32.53 -14.23
C ALA A 104 7.47 -33.83 -13.82
N LEU A 105 7.74 -34.02 -12.51
CA LEU A 105 8.34 -35.24 -11.97
C LEU A 105 7.52 -36.50 -12.30
N ARG A 106 6.18 -36.40 -12.18
CA ARG A 106 5.27 -37.49 -12.57
C ARG A 106 5.34 -37.82 -14.05
N GLU A 107 5.52 -36.80 -14.89
CA GLU A 107 5.60 -36.89 -16.35
C GLU A 107 7.04 -37.15 -16.87
N LYS A 108 7.94 -37.64 -16.00
CA LYS A 108 9.34 -38.01 -16.33
C LYS A 108 10.25 -36.83 -16.68
N VAL A 109 9.96 -35.64 -16.16
CA VAL A 109 10.93 -34.54 -16.09
C VAL A 109 11.75 -34.70 -14.83
N VAL A 110 13.06 -34.49 -14.90
CA VAL A 110 13.98 -34.60 -13.76
C VAL A 110 14.60 -33.23 -13.44
N GLU A 111 14.84 -32.97 -12.16
CA GLU A 111 15.57 -31.77 -11.73
C GLU A 111 17.06 -31.96 -11.97
N ALA A 112 17.70 -30.92 -12.49
CA ALA A 112 19.13 -30.90 -12.72
C ALA A 112 19.86 -30.46 -11.44
N TRP A 113 20.91 -31.19 -11.09
CA TRP A 113 21.82 -30.81 -10.02
C TRP A 113 22.91 -29.89 -10.57
N TYR A 114 23.08 -28.71 -9.97
CA TYR A 114 24.11 -27.75 -10.37
C TYR A 114 25.44 -28.04 -9.66
N ASP A 115 26.48 -28.32 -10.44
CA ASP A 115 27.85 -28.43 -9.95
C ASP A 115 28.54 -27.06 -10.03
N GLY A 116 28.72 -26.43 -8.87
CA GLY A 116 29.39 -25.13 -8.76
C GLY A 116 30.88 -25.14 -9.09
N SER A 117 31.53 -26.31 -9.11
CA SER A 117 32.96 -26.44 -9.46
C SER A 117 33.19 -26.36 -10.97
N GLN A 118 32.28 -26.95 -11.75
CA GLN A 118 32.37 -26.98 -13.22
C GLN A 118 31.46 -25.96 -13.90
N GLY A 119 30.55 -25.32 -13.17
CA GLY A 119 29.56 -24.40 -13.73
C GLY A 119 28.57 -25.09 -14.66
N LYS A 120 28.34 -26.39 -14.45
CA LYS A 120 27.51 -27.26 -15.30
C LYS A 120 26.39 -27.87 -14.49
N SER A 121 25.24 -28.09 -15.14
CA SER A 121 24.11 -28.78 -14.53
C SER A 121 24.00 -30.19 -15.08
N TYR A 122 23.71 -31.16 -14.22
CA TYR A 122 23.59 -32.57 -14.58
C TYR A 122 22.23 -33.12 -14.18
N ALA A 123 21.57 -33.83 -15.08
CA ALA A 123 20.30 -34.49 -14.81
C ALA A 123 20.47 -36.02 -14.85
N GLU A 124 19.96 -36.71 -13.83
CA GLU A 124 19.93 -38.18 -13.80
C GLU A 124 18.73 -38.69 -14.63
N ILE A 125 19.02 -39.32 -15.76
CA ILE A 125 17.99 -39.83 -16.69
C ILE A 125 17.55 -41.25 -16.30
N GLY A 126 18.44 -41.98 -15.61
CA GLY A 126 18.23 -43.34 -15.13
C GLY A 126 19.33 -43.70 -14.12
N PRO A 127 19.26 -44.87 -13.48
CA PRO A 127 20.17 -45.21 -12.38
C PRO A 127 21.63 -45.10 -12.80
N GLY A 128 22.33 -44.10 -12.26
CA GLY A 128 23.75 -43.85 -12.55
C GLY A 128 24.06 -43.25 -13.93
N THR A 129 23.04 -42.85 -14.71
CA THR A 129 23.23 -42.18 -16.01
C THR A 129 22.92 -40.68 -15.89
N TRP A 130 23.98 -39.87 -15.93
CA TRP A 130 23.90 -38.42 -15.84
C TRP A 130 24.17 -37.77 -17.19
N LYS A 131 23.39 -36.74 -17.54
CA LYS A 131 23.58 -35.95 -18.75
C LYS A 131 23.78 -34.48 -18.40
N GLU A 132 24.73 -33.83 -19.07
CA GLU A 132 24.90 -32.38 -18.97
C GLU A 132 23.70 -31.67 -19.61
N VAL A 133 23.11 -30.74 -18.89
CA VAL A 133 21.90 -30.00 -19.29
C VAL A 133 22.11 -28.50 -19.04
N GLN A 134 21.52 -27.66 -19.90
CA GLN A 134 21.65 -26.19 -19.84
C GLN A 134 20.51 -25.50 -19.07
N GLY A 135 19.83 -26.21 -18.17
CA GLY A 135 18.71 -25.67 -17.42
C GLY A 135 18.45 -26.43 -16.12
N GLU A 136 17.50 -25.91 -15.33
CA GLU A 136 17.11 -26.46 -14.03
C GLU A 136 16.32 -27.77 -14.15
N PHE A 137 15.65 -27.99 -15.28
CA PHE A 137 14.83 -29.18 -15.53
C PHE A 137 15.16 -29.81 -16.87
N PHE A 138 15.08 -31.14 -16.93
CA PHE A 138 15.28 -31.91 -18.16
C PHE A 138 14.12 -32.88 -18.39
N CYS A 139 13.44 -32.76 -19.53
CA CYS A 139 12.36 -33.67 -19.91
C CYS A 139 12.94 -34.86 -20.69
N THR A 140 12.84 -36.07 -20.11
CA THR A 140 13.39 -37.29 -20.73
C THR A 140 12.63 -37.73 -21.98
N LEU A 141 11.35 -37.35 -22.12
CA LEU A 141 10.50 -37.70 -23.28
C LEU A 141 10.76 -36.79 -24.49
N CYS A 142 10.96 -35.51 -24.21
CA CYS A 142 11.17 -34.50 -25.24
C CYS A 142 12.64 -34.20 -25.50
N GLU A 143 13.53 -34.66 -24.61
CA GLU A 143 14.97 -34.36 -24.58
C GLU A 143 15.28 -32.85 -24.60
N LYS A 144 14.39 -32.06 -24.00
CA LYS A 144 14.50 -30.59 -23.91
C LYS A 144 14.74 -30.15 -22.47
N CYS A 145 15.42 -29.02 -22.31
CA CYS A 145 15.70 -28.40 -21.01
C CYS A 145 14.84 -27.14 -20.82
N PRO A 146 13.61 -27.25 -20.27
CA PRO A 146 12.82 -26.08 -19.91
C PRO A 146 13.31 -25.42 -18.60
N ASN A 147 13.21 -24.10 -18.51
CA ASN A 147 13.43 -23.35 -17.26
C ASN A 147 12.12 -23.29 -16.45
N GLY A 148 12.18 -22.96 -15.15
CA GLY A 148 11.00 -22.97 -14.27
C GLY A 148 9.76 -22.25 -14.84
N ALA A 149 9.92 -21.09 -15.49
CA ALA A 149 8.82 -20.35 -16.13
C ALA A 149 8.32 -20.97 -17.46
N ALA A 150 9.20 -21.65 -18.21
CA ALA A 150 8.86 -22.30 -19.48
C ALA A 150 8.40 -23.76 -19.30
N LEU A 151 8.55 -24.31 -18.09
CA LEU A 151 8.20 -25.69 -17.75
C LEU A 151 6.70 -25.94 -17.93
N GLU A 152 5.85 -25.03 -17.45
CA GLU A 152 4.40 -25.17 -17.61
C GLU A 152 3.97 -25.19 -19.08
N SER A 153 4.48 -24.24 -19.88
CA SER A 153 4.21 -24.19 -21.31
C SER A 153 4.70 -25.45 -22.03
N HIS A 154 5.87 -25.97 -21.64
CA HIS A 154 6.40 -27.22 -22.18
C HIS A 154 5.47 -28.41 -21.88
N LEU A 155 5.05 -28.59 -20.63
CA LEU A 155 4.15 -29.68 -20.22
C LEU A 155 2.78 -29.58 -20.90
N ASN A 156 2.28 -28.36 -21.12
CA ASN A 156 1.00 -28.13 -21.78
C ASN A 156 1.06 -28.21 -23.31
N SER A 157 2.26 -28.31 -23.90
CA SER A 157 2.41 -28.45 -25.34
C SER A 157 1.88 -29.78 -25.87
N GLU A 158 1.21 -29.77 -27.02
CA GLU A 158 0.63 -30.97 -27.65
C GLU A 158 1.69 -32.03 -27.98
N ALA A 159 2.91 -31.59 -28.31
CA ALA A 159 4.02 -32.49 -28.58
C ALA A 159 4.41 -33.30 -27.33
N HIS A 160 4.43 -32.66 -26.16
CA HIS A 160 4.72 -33.34 -24.89
C HIS A 160 3.60 -34.29 -24.53
N LYS A 161 2.33 -33.85 -24.58
CA LYS A 161 1.17 -34.70 -24.28
C LYS A 161 1.11 -35.96 -25.15
N LYS A 162 1.38 -35.83 -26.46
CA LYS A 162 1.40 -36.98 -27.38
C LYS A 162 2.49 -37.98 -27.01
N LYS A 163 3.69 -37.51 -26.68
CA LYS A 163 4.81 -38.36 -26.26
C LYS A 163 4.57 -39.00 -24.89
N LEU A 164 3.96 -38.25 -23.96
CA LEU A 164 3.55 -38.76 -22.65
C LEU A 164 2.53 -39.89 -22.78
N ALA A 165 1.49 -39.72 -23.63
CA ALA A 165 0.49 -40.75 -23.88
C ALA A 165 1.10 -42.03 -24.48
N TRP A 166 2.10 -41.88 -25.36
CA TRP A 166 2.86 -43.00 -25.90
C TRP A 166 3.72 -43.70 -24.83
N ALA A 167 4.44 -42.92 -24.01
CA ALA A 167 5.37 -43.46 -23.03
C ALA A 167 4.69 -44.08 -21.79
N MET A 168 3.53 -43.54 -21.37
CA MET A 168 2.77 -44.06 -20.23
C MET A 168 1.77 -45.16 -20.61
N GLY A 169 1.66 -45.53 -21.90
CA GLY A 169 0.94 -46.72 -22.38
C GLY A 169 -0.51 -46.84 -21.90
N ALA A 170 -1.47 -46.39 -22.72
CA ALA A 170 -2.89 -46.78 -22.63
C ALA A 170 -3.63 -46.55 -21.28
N ALA A 171 -3.08 -45.80 -20.32
CA ALA A 171 -3.80 -45.40 -19.09
C ALA A 171 -4.50 -44.02 -19.20
N TYR A 172 -4.31 -43.31 -20.31
CA TYR A 172 -4.97 -42.03 -20.61
C TYR A 172 -5.61 -42.11 -22.00
N ALA A 173 -6.46 -43.11 -22.23
CA ALA A 173 -7.40 -43.03 -23.32
C ALA A 173 -8.37 -41.88 -22.97
N PRO A 174 -8.48 -40.79 -23.75
CA PRO A 174 -9.66 -39.94 -23.63
C PRO A 174 -10.84 -40.88 -23.88
N VAL A 175 -11.76 -40.99 -22.92
CA VAL A 175 -13.03 -41.65 -23.15
C VAL A 175 -13.63 -40.94 -24.35
N ALA A 176 -13.62 -41.61 -25.49
CA ALA A 176 -14.28 -41.15 -26.68
C ALA A 176 -15.76 -41.05 -26.32
N THR A 177 -16.22 -39.84 -26.04
CA THR A 177 -17.63 -39.52 -26.15
C THR A 177 -18.01 -39.83 -27.60
N PRO A 178 -18.92 -40.80 -27.86
CA PRO A 178 -19.37 -41.01 -29.22
C PRO A 178 -20.02 -39.72 -29.70
N ALA A 179 -19.44 -39.17 -30.76
CA ALA A 179 -20.00 -38.07 -31.53
C ALA A 179 -21.39 -38.50 -32.00
N SER A 180 -22.44 -38.03 -31.31
CA SER A 180 -23.79 -38.07 -31.85
C SER A 180 -23.90 -36.92 -32.83
N ALA A 181 -23.69 -37.25 -34.10
CA ALA A 181 -23.97 -36.38 -35.22
C ALA A 181 -25.46 -36.06 -35.25
N ALA A 182 -25.82 -34.84 -34.86
CA ALA A 182 -27.09 -34.22 -35.21
C ALA A 182 -26.92 -32.70 -35.28
N THR A 183 -26.73 -32.19 -36.50
CA THR A 183 -27.13 -30.83 -36.90
C THR A 183 -28.09 -31.04 -38.06
N PRO A 184 -29.28 -30.41 -38.11
CA PRO A 184 -29.41 -28.96 -38.35
C PRO A 184 -30.54 -28.31 -37.48
N MET A 185 -30.60 -27.02 -37.15
CA MET A 185 -30.69 -25.80 -37.96
C MET A 185 -30.58 -24.54 -37.06
N PRO A 186 -30.30 -23.35 -37.62
CA PRO A 186 -30.32 -22.08 -36.90
C PRO A 186 -31.75 -21.52 -36.71
N GLN A 187 -32.12 -21.16 -35.48
CA GLN A 187 -33.30 -20.33 -35.22
C GLN A 187 -32.91 -18.98 -34.62
N ALA A 188 -33.14 -17.96 -35.44
CA ALA A 188 -33.72 -16.66 -35.15
C ALA A 188 -33.30 -15.87 -33.88
N LEU A 189 -32.71 -14.72 -34.18
CA LEU A 189 -32.63 -13.50 -33.39
C LEU A 189 -33.95 -13.15 -32.68
N LEU A 190 -33.87 -12.82 -31.39
CA LEU A 190 -34.80 -11.88 -30.75
C LEU A 190 -34.01 -10.90 -29.85
N PRO A 191 -34.16 -9.57 -30.04
CA PRO A 191 -33.55 -8.56 -29.19
C PRO A 191 -34.34 -8.38 -27.88
N LEU A 192 -33.61 -8.29 -26.76
CA LEU A 192 -34.18 -7.89 -25.46
C LEU A 192 -34.45 -6.38 -25.42
N PRO A 193 -35.59 -5.94 -24.86
CA PRO A 193 -35.92 -4.53 -24.68
C PRO A 193 -35.13 -3.90 -23.51
N ALA A 194 -34.74 -2.64 -23.71
CA ALA A 194 -34.03 -1.81 -22.73
C ALA A 194 -34.91 -1.42 -21.53
N PRO A 195 -34.32 -1.21 -20.34
CA PRO A 195 -35.05 -0.70 -19.17
C PRO A 195 -35.33 0.81 -19.29
N VAL A 196 -36.60 1.16 -19.07
CA VAL A 196 -37.10 2.53 -18.90
C VAL A 196 -36.61 3.11 -17.58
N MET A 197 -36.01 4.29 -17.62
CA MET A 197 -35.70 5.14 -16.47
C MET A 197 -36.90 6.05 -16.15
N PRO A 198 -37.33 6.17 -14.88
CA PRO A 198 -38.25 7.23 -14.45
C PRO A 198 -37.52 8.53 -14.08
N GLU A 199 -38.20 9.66 -14.33
CA GLU A 199 -37.82 11.06 -13.99
C GLU A 199 -37.55 11.32 -12.51
#